data_AF-A0A1N7K751-F1
#
_entry.id   AF-A0A1N7K751-F1
#
_cell.length_a   1.000
_cell.length_b   1.000
_cell.length_c   1.000
_cell.angle_alpha   90.00
_cell.angle_beta   90.00
_cell.angle_gamma   90.00
#
_symmetry.space_group_name_H-M   'P 1'
#
loop_
_entity.id
_entity.type
_entity.pdbx_description
1 polymer ?
#
loop_
_entity_poly.entity_id
_entity_poly.type
_entity_poly.pdbx_seq_one_letter_code
_entity_poly.pdbx_strand_id
1 'polypeptide(L)'
;MICFLLAVALAVSVIPEGLPVALTVALAIGMRRIAQRNVIVRRLLAVEALGSCTIIATDKTGTLTVNQLSVRCIAFPDGDRWEVGGQSVIPQGSIVTPHASRRTVDRRAGAVDEVLPHSSVVYLGESLSL
;
A
#
# COMPACT_ATOMS: atom_id res chain seq x y z
N MET A 1 -57.53 -2.92 -33.06
CA MET A 1 -56.81 -4.07 -32.46
C MET A 1 -55.36 -4.18 -32.97
N ILE A 2 -55.11 -4.23 -34.28
CA ILE A 2 -53.75 -4.34 -34.86
C ILE A 2 -52.82 -3.17 -34.51
N CYS A 3 -53.30 -1.91 -34.56
CA CYS A 3 -52.46 -0.75 -34.22
C CYS A 3 -51.97 -0.78 -32.76
N PHE A 4 -52.79 -1.31 -31.85
CA PHE A 4 -52.43 -1.46 -30.45
C PHE A 4 -51.34 -2.53 -30.26
N LEU A 5 -51.51 -3.71 -30.88
CA LEU A 5 -50.51 -4.78 -30.82
C LEU A 5 -49.18 -4.35 -31.48
N LEU A 6 -49.24 -3.61 -32.59
CA LEU A 6 -48.07 -3.07 -33.27
C LEU A 6 -47.34 -2.03 -32.41
N ALA A 7 -48.07 -1.12 -31.75
CA ALA A 7 -47.48 -0.14 -30.84
C ALA A 7 -46.76 -0.81 -29.66
N VAL A 8 -47.36 -1.87 -29.07
CA VAL A 8 -46.74 -2.64 -27.99
C VAL A 8 -45.49 -3.38 -28.49
N ALA A 9 -45.53 -4.01 -29.66
CA ALA A 9 -44.39 -4.73 -30.22
C ALA A 9 -43.18 -3.81 -30.52
N LEU A 10 -43.44 -2.62 -31.08
CA LEU A 10 -42.39 -1.62 -31.31
C LEU A 10 -41.80 -1.08 -30.01
N ALA A 11 -42.63 -0.85 -29.00
CA ALA A 11 -42.18 -0.41 -27.69
C ALA A 11 -41.24 -1.43 -27.03
N VAL A 12 -41.58 -2.72 -27.06
CA VAL A 12 -40.73 -3.80 -26.52
C VAL A 12 -39.44 -3.96 -27.32
N SER A 13 -39.49 -3.85 -28.66
CA SER A 13 -38.31 -3.99 -29.53
C SER A 13 -37.24 -2.92 -29.28
N VAL A 14 -37.62 -1.74 -28.77
CA VAL A 14 -36.69 -0.65 -28.48
C VAL A 14 -35.93 -0.87 -27.17
N ILE A 15 -36.44 -1.68 -26.24
CA ILE A 15 -35.81 -1.88 -24.93
C ILE A 15 -34.71 -2.94 -25.06
N PRO A 16 -33.43 -2.58 -24.84
CA PRO A 16 -32.33 -3.52 -25.01
C PRO A 16 -32.16 -4.38 -23.74
N GLU A 17 -33.09 -5.32 -23.51
CA GLU A 17 -33.12 -6.18 -22.31
C GLU A 17 -31.86 -7.07 -22.16
N GLY A 18 -31.16 -7.34 -23.26
CA GLY A 18 -29.90 -8.10 -23.25
C GLY A 18 -28.67 -7.30 -22.81
N LEU A 19 -28.72 -5.97 -22.88
CA LEU A 19 -27.56 -5.11 -22.60
C LEU A 19 -27.12 -5.17 -21.13
N PRO A 20 -28.02 -5.09 -20.13
CA PRO A 20 -27.63 -5.23 -18.72
C PRO A 20 -26.94 -6.57 -18.43
N VAL A 21 -27.38 -7.65 -19.08
CA VAL A 21 -26.80 -8.99 -18.92
C VAL A 21 -25.40 -9.03 -19.55
N ALA A 22 -25.26 -8.55 -20.79
CA ALA A 22 -23.97 -8.51 -21.48
C ALA A 22 -22.92 -7.70 -20.71
N LEU A 23 -23.32 -6.54 -20.17
CA LEU A 23 -22.45 -5.70 -19.33
C LEU A 23 -22.01 -6.44 -18.05
N THR A 24 -22.95 -7.08 -17.36
CA THR A 24 -22.66 -7.87 -16.15
C THR A 24 -21.65 -8.98 -16.44
N VAL A 25 -21.82 -9.72 -17.54
CA VAL A 25 -20.90 -10.78 -17.95
C VAL A 25 -19.51 -10.22 -18.27
N ALA A 26 -19.44 -9.12 -19.03
CA ALA A 26 -18.17 -8.49 -19.37
C ALA A 26 -17.40 -8.02 -18.12
N LEU A 27 -18.09 -7.35 -17.18
CA LEU A 27 -17.50 -6.90 -15.92
C LEU A 27 -17.09 -8.08 -15.03
N ALA A 28 -17.86 -9.17 -15.00
CA ALA A 28 -17.54 -10.38 -14.24
C ALA A 28 -16.27 -11.07 -14.76
N ILE A 29 -16.08 -11.12 -16.08
CA ILE A 29 -14.85 -11.63 -16.69
C ILE A 29 -13.65 -10.74 -16.31
N GLY A 30 -13.82 -9.41 -16.37
CA GLY A 30 -12.79 -8.45 -15.95
C GLY A 30 -12.42 -8.61 -14.46
N MET A 31 -13.43 -8.73 -13.60
CA MET A 31 -13.27 -9.01 -12.17
C MET A 31 -12.45 -10.28 -11.92
N ARG A 32 -12.76 -11.39 -12.63
CA ARG A 32 -12.02 -12.64 -12.50
C ARG A 32 -10.54 -12.49 -12.87
N ARG A 33 -10.23 -11.75 -13.94
CA ARG A 33 -8.85 -11.47 -14.37
C ARG A 33 -8.08 -10.64 -13.34
N ILE A 34 -8.72 -9.65 -12.74
CA ILE A 34 -8.13 -8.81 -11.69
C ILE A 34 -7.89 -9.61 -10.41
N ALA A 35 -8.82 -10.50 -10.04
CA ALA A 35 -8.70 -11.36 -8.86
C ALA A 35 -7.52 -12.33 -8.91
N GLN A 36 -7.15 -12.81 -10.11
CA GLN A 36 -5.95 -13.63 -10.31
C GLN A 36 -4.63 -12.91 -9.97
N ARG A 37 -4.66 -11.58 -9.82
CA ARG A 37 -3.50 -10.75 -9.44
C ARG A 37 -3.56 -10.30 -7.97
N ASN A 38 -4.19 -11.09 -7.10
CA ASN A 38 -4.33 -10.83 -5.66
C ASN A 38 -5.18 -9.59 -5.31
N VAL A 39 -6.13 -9.20 -6.18
CA VAL A 39 -7.03 -8.06 -5.93
C VAL A 39 -8.45 -8.55 -5.65
N ILE A 40 -8.99 -8.23 -4.49
CA ILE A 40 -10.36 -8.60 -4.13
C ILE A 40 -11.32 -7.49 -4.56
N VAL A 41 -12.03 -7.72 -5.67
CA VAL A 41 -13.04 -6.78 -6.16
C VAL A 41 -14.41 -7.14 -5.57
N ARG A 42 -15.01 -6.23 -4.79
CA ARG A 42 -16.28 -6.48 -4.09
C ARG A 42 -17.54 -6.08 -4.88
N ARG A 43 -17.38 -5.30 -5.96
CA ARG A 43 -18.48 -4.75 -6.78
C ARG A 43 -18.08 -4.75 -8.26
N LEU A 44 -18.97 -5.16 -9.16
CA LEU A 44 -18.70 -5.20 -10.61
C LEU A 44 -18.30 -3.83 -11.17
N LEU A 45 -19.01 -2.76 -10.76
CA LEU A 45 -18.73 -1.38 -11.21
C LEU A 45 -17.35 -0.87 -10.80
N ALA A 46 -16.69 -1.49 -9.80
CA ALA A 46 -15.34 -1.11 -9.43
C ALA A 46 -14.31 -1.44 -10.55
N VAL A 47 -14.59 -2.45 -11.38
CA VAL A 47 -13.75 -2.81 -12.53
C VAL A 47 -13.76 -1.71 -13.57
N GLU A 48 -14.94 -1.16 -13.86
CA GLU A 48 -15.11 -0.04 -14.79
C GLU A 48 -14.40 1.22 -14.27
N ALA A 49 -14.68 1.60 -13.02
CA ALA A 49 -14.07 2.77 -12.39
C ALA A 49 -12.54 2.69 -12.34
N LEU A 50 -11.99 1.50 -12.08
CA LEU A 50 -10.55 1.28 -12.11
C LEU A 50 -9.97 1.40 -13.53
N GLY A 51 -10.71 0.96 -14.55
CA GLY A 51 -10.32 1.08 -15.96
C GLY A 51 -10.28 2.52 -16.46
N SER A 52 -11.10 3.40 -15.90
CA SER A 52 -11.11 4.84 -16.21
C SER A 52 -10.34 5.70 -15.20
N CYS A 53 -9.62 5.10 -14.27
CA CYS A 53 -8.92 5.82 -13.21
C CYS A 53 -7.70 6.56 -13.76
N THR A 54 -7.60 7.86 -13.47
CA THR A 54 -6.48 8.71 -13.88
C THR A 54 -5.61 9.17 -12.70
N ILE A 55 -6.11 9.07 -11.47
CA ILE A 55 -5.43 9.49 -10.24
C ILE A 55 -5.56 8.41 -9.17
N ILE A 56 -4.43 7.98 -8.61
CA ILE A 56 -4.38 7.04 -7.49
C ILE A 56 -4.01 7.81 -6.22
N ALA A 57 -4.97 7.97 -5.32
CA ALA A 57 -4.69 8.42 -3.95
C ALA A 57 -4.32 7.19 -3.12
N THR A 58 -3.04 7.07 -2.75
CA THR A 58 -2.53 6.00 -1.89
C THR A 58 -2.24 6.55 -0.51
N ASP A 59 -2.56 5.76 0.52
CA ASP A 59 -2.05 6.03 1.87
C ASP A 59 -0.55 5.70 1.94
N LYS A 60 0.15 6.23 2.95
CA LYS A 60 1.58 5.97 3.16
C LYS A 60 1.80 4.79 4.10
N THR A 61 1.27 4.85 5.33
CA THR A 61 1.57 3.86 6.37
C THR A 61 0.79 2.58 6.09
N GLY A 62 1.50 1.44 6.02
CA GLY A 62 0.90 0.14 5.72
C GLY A 62 0.47 -0.06 4.26
N THR A 63 0.68 0.93 3.37
CA THR A 63 0.46 0.79 1.93
C THR A 63 1.75 1.01 1.14
N LEU A 64 2.33 2.23 1.19
CA LEU A 64 3.65 2.51 0.58
C LEU A 64 4.82 2.11 1.48
N THR A 65 4.54 1.79 2.74
CA THR A 65 5.52 1.38 3.73
C THR A 65 5.04 0.08 4.39
N VAL A 66 5.97 -0.69 4.94
CA VAL A 66 5.65 -1.94 5.64
C VAL A 66 5.05 -1.73 7.05
N ASN A 67 4.73 -0.49 7.44
CA ASN A 67 4.31 -0.13 8.80
C ASN A 67 5.26 -0.67 9.88
N GLN A 68 6.57 -0.54 9.62
CA GLN A 68 7.62 -0.91 10.57
C GLN A 68 8.58 0.25 10.77
N LEU A 69 8.58 0.77 12.01
CA LEU A 69 9.46 1.83 12.44
C LEU A 69 10.88 1.30 12.65
N SER A 70 11.85 2.01 12.09
CA SER A 70 13.28 1.80 12.32
C SER A 70 13.87 3.04 12.97
N VAL A 71 14.78 2.87 13.92
CA VAL A 71 15.59 3.99 14.42
C VAL A 71 16.45 4.51 13.28
N ARG A 72 16.38 5.82 13.02
CA ARG A 72 17.18 6.47 11.97
C ARG A 72 18.28 7.35 12.54
N CYS A 73 17.99 8.01 13.65
CA CYS A 73 18.94 8.89 14.31
C CYS A 73 18.73 8.85 15.82
N ILE A 74 19.83 8.88 16.56
CA ILE A 74 19.84 9.08 18.01
C ILE A 74 20.59 10.40 18.23
N ALA A 75 19.92 11.37 18.83
CA ALA A 75 20.52 12.64 19.22
C ALA A 75 20.82 12.65 20.72
N PHE A 76 22.04 12.99 21.08
CA PHE A 76 22.51 13.10 22.45
C PHE A 76 22.48 14.56 22.92
N PRO A 77 22.37 14.81 24.23
CA PRO A 77 22.36 16.16 24.80
C PRO A 77 23.60 16.99 24.46
N ASP A 78 24.73 16.30 24.29
CA ASP A 78 26.03 16.91 23.99
C ASP A 78 26.16 17.39 22.54
N GLY A 79 25.10 17.25 21.73
CA GLY A 79 25.05 17.67 20.32
C GLY A 79 25.42 16.57 19.32
N ASP A 80 25.91 15.43 19.80
CA ASP A 80 26.23 14.28 18.97
C ASP A 80 24.96 13.66 18.34
N ARG A 81 25.06 13.32 17.05
CA ARG A 81 24.02 12.59 16.33
C ARG A 81 24.59 11.31 15.75
N TRP A 82 23.99 10.19 16.12
CA TRP A 82 24.35 8.89 15.56
C TRP A 82 23.34 8.52 14.50
N GLU A 83 23.82 8.20 13.31
CA GLU A 83 22.96 7.67 12.25
C GLU A 83 22.89 6.16 12.37
N VAL A 84 21.66 5.66 12.41
CA VAL A 84 21.38 4.23 12.50
C VAL A 84 20.92 3.76 11.13
N GLY A 85 21.81 3.02 10.47
CA GLY A 85 21.53 2.27 9.26
C GLY A 85 20.98 0.89 9.58
N GLY A 86 20.20 0.34 8.66
CA GLY A 86 19.47 -0.92 8.84
C GLY A 86 17.99 -0.74 8.56
N GLN A 87 17.29 -1.85 8.40
CA GLN A 87 15.83 -1.88 8.21
C GLN A 87 15.22 -2.72 9.33
N SER A 88 14.05 -2.34 9.85
CA SER A 88 13.35 -3.10 10.89
C SER A 88 13.09 -4.57 10.53
N VAL A 89 13.04 -4.90 9.23
CA VAL A 89 12.76 -6.27 8.74
C VAL A 89 13.99 -7.18 8.81
N ILE A 90 15.21 -6.62 8.75
CA ILE A 90 16.46 -7.38 8.70
C ILE A 90 17.29 -7.00 9.92
N PRO A 91 17.73 -7.95 10.77
CA PRO A 91 18.48 -7.66 11.99
C PRO A 91 19.95 -7.28 11.72
N GLN A 92 20.21 -6.64 10.58
CA GLN A 92 21.51 -6.15 10.15
C GLN A 92 21.45 -4.63 10.05
N GLY A 93 22.38 -3.97 10.71
CA GLY A 93 22.46 -2.51 10.74
C GLY A 93 23.88 -2.03 10.98
N SER A 94 24.11 -0.76 10.70
CA SER A 94 25.38 -0.10 10.96
C SER A 94 25.10 1.19 11.70
N ILE A 95 25.87 1.48 12.74
CA ILE A 95 25.78 2.75 13.45
C ILE A 95 26.97 3.60 13.00
N VAL A 96 26.69 4.81 12.53
CA VAL A 96 27.70 5.80 12.18
C VAL A 96 27.75 6.82 13.32
N THR A 97 28.91 6.89 13.98
CA THR A 97 29.18 7.85 15.06
C THR A 97 29.98 9.05 14.52
N PRO A 98 29.80 10.27 15.07
CA PRO A 98 30.50 11.48 14.63
C PRO A 98 32.03 11.40 14.71
N HIS A 99 32.57 10.60 15.64
CA HIS A 99 34.00 10.61 15.99
C HIS A 99 34.85 9.46 15.39
N ALA A 100 34.42 8.91 14.26
CA ALA A 100 35.09 7.89 13.44
C ALA A 100 35.06 6.43 13.96
N SER A 101 34.31 5.61 13.21
CA SER A 101 34.55 4.19 12.86
C SER A 101 33.20 3.54 12.58
N ARG A 102 32.97 3.14 11.31
CA ARG A 102 31.75 2.42 10.91
C ARG A 102 31.76 1.06 11.63
N ARG A 103 30.97 0.91 12.70
CA ARG A 103 30.80 -0.38 13.39
C ARG A 103 29.62 -1.14 12.79
N THR A 104 29.89 -2.29 12.20
CA THR A 104 28.86 -3.27 11.81
C THR A 104 28.43 -4.00 13.07
N VAL A 105 27.16 -3.87 13.45
CA VAL A 105 26.61 -4.51 14.65
C VAL A 105 25.78 -5.71 14.19
N ASP A 106 26.26 -6.92 14.45
CA ASP A 106 25.53 -8.18 14.25
C ASP A 106 24.99 -8.67 15.60
N ARG A 107 23.68 -8.91 15.66
CA ARG A 107 22.91 -9.02 16.92
C ARG A 107 23.00 -10.40 17.60
N ARG A 108 24.08 -11.17 17.36
CA ARG A 108 24.43 -12.33 18.23
C ARG A 108 25.04 -11.90 19.56
N ALA A 109 25.44 -10.63 19.72
CA ALA A 109 25.78 -10.05 21.00
C ALA A 109 24.62 -9.16 21.47
N GLY A 110 23.94 -9.57 22.54
CA GLY A 110 23.00 -8.72 23.25
C GLY A 110 23.74 -7.53 23.84
N ALA A 111 23.28 -6.32 23.52
CA ALA A 111 23.42 -5.09 24.29
C ALA A 111 22.91 -3.92 23.43
N VAL A 112 21.61 -3.64 23.49
CA VAL A 112 21.09 -2.29 23.22
C VAL A 112 20.52 -1.67 24.51
N ASP A 113 20.63 -2.38 25.64
CA ASP A 113 20.17 -1.93 26.96
C ASP A 113 21.22 -1.14 27.74
N GLU A 114 22.42 -0.93 27.19
CA GLU A 114 23.46 -0.16 27.86
C GLU A 114 23.75 1.13 27.09
N VAL A 115 23.45 2.26 27.75
CA VAL A 115 23.87 3.63 27.42
C VAL A 115 23.03 4.36 26.37
N LEU A 116 21.73 4.53 26.63
CA LEU A 116 21.05 5.76 26.23
C LEU A 116 20.90 6.64 27.48
N PRO A 117 21.55 7.82 27.54
CA PRO A 117 21.32 8.74 28.65
C PRO A 117 19.84 9.15 28.68
N HIS A 118 19.28 9.37 29.87
CA HIS A 118 17.86 9.69 30.09
C HIS A 118 17.34 10.92 29.31
N SER A 119 18.23 11.69 28.68
CA SER A 119 17.95 12.89 27.89
C SER A 119 18.23 12.74 26.38
N SER A 120 18.49 11.53 25.87
CA SER A 120 18.66 11.28 24.44
C SER A 120 17.31 11.23 23.69
N VAL A 121 17.29 11.79 22.47
CA VAL A 121 16.09 11.82 21.60
C VAL A 121 16.28 10.84 20.45
N VAL A 122 15.37 9.86 20.33
CA VAL A 122 15.40 8.84 19.28
C VAL A 122 14.41 9.20 18.17
N TYR A 123 14.93 9.39 16.96
CA TYR A 123 14.12 9.64 15.76
C TYR A 123 13.80 8.31 15.07
N LEU A 124 12.51 7.99 15.03
CA LEU A 124 11.96 6.82 14.33
C LEU A 124 11.46 7.23 12.94
N GLY A 125 11.62 6.33 11.98
CA GLY A 125 11.05 6.50 10.64
C GLY A 125 10.71 5.18 9.98
N GLU A 126 9.76 5.20 9.06
CA GLU A 126 9.37 4.04 8.25
C GLU A 126 9.95 4.16 6.84
N SER A 127 10.45 3.04 6.31
CA SER A 127 10.97 2.97 4.93
C SER A 127 9.83 2.74 3.94
N LEU A 128 9.96 3.32 2.75
CA LEU A 128 9.13 2.93 1.61
C LEU A 128 9.38 1.46 1.27
N SER A 129 8.33 0.74 0.88
CA SER A 129 8.35 -0.67 0.47
C SER A 129 8.52 -0.85 -1.05
N LEU A 130 8.87 0.23 -1.77
CA LEU A 130 9.07 0.26 -3.23
C LEU A 130 10.50 -0.12 -3.60
#